data_AF-A0A968KLB1-F1
#
_entry.id   AF-A0A968KLB1-F1
#
_cell.length_a   1.000
_cell.length_b   1.000
_cell.length_c   1.000
_cell.angle_alpha   90.00
_cell.angle_beta   90.00
_cell.angle_gamma   90.00
#
_symmetry.space_group_name_H-M   'P 1'
#
loop_
_entity.id
_entity.type
_entity.pdbx_description
1 polymer ?
#
loop_
_entity_poly.entity_id
_entity_poly.type
_entity_poly.pdbx_seq_one_letter_code
_entity_poly.pdbx_strand_id
1 'polypeptide(L)'
;GHGTDLSKRIPVPKVQDEIGQLAKTFNDMMDRLENSFLQVRQFSSDASHELRTPLTVLKGQNELILAKDRNSKEYQEVISSNLEEINYLSKVLEDLFMLSKSD
;
A
#
# COMPACT_ATOMS: atom_id res chain seq x y z
N GLY A 1 18.48 5.99 19.56
CA GLY A 1 17.57 5.50 18.51
C GLY A 1 17.20 4.05 18.71
N HIS A 2 16.31 3.76 19.67
CA HIS A 2 15.90 2.37 20.00
C HIS A 2 14.36 2.21 20.15
N GLY A 3 13.57 3.13 19.60
CA GLY A 3 12.10 3.14 19.76
C GLY A 3 11.29 2.58 18.59
N THR A 4 11.91 1.97 17.58
CA THR A 4 11.24 1.57 16.33
C THR A 4 11.11 0.07 16.12
N ASP A 5 11.66 -0.74 17.03
CA ASP A 5 11.62 -2.20 16.91
C ASP A 5 10.47 -2.77 17.76
N LEU A 6 9.30 -2.91 17.12
CA LEU A 6 8.08 -3.43 17.72
C LEU A 6 8.12 -4.94 17.97
N SER A 7 9.16 -5.65 17.52
CA SER A 7 9.30 -7.11 17.72
C SER A 7 9.78 -7.49 19.13
N LYS A 8 10.27 -6.50 19.90
CA LYS A 8 10.74 -6.72 21.26
C LYS A 8 9.57 -6.91 22.23
N ARG A 9 9.75 -7.78 23.21
CA ARG A 9 8.76 -8.09 24.24
C ARG A 9 9.34 -7.91 25.63
N ILE A 10 8.49 -7.55 26.58
CA ILE A 10 8.85 -7.54 28.00
C ILE A 10 8.92 -9.00 28.49
N PRO A 11 10.01 -9.42 29.15
CA PRO A 11 10.09 -10.74 29.76
C PRO A 11 8.96 -10.92 30.78
N VAL A 12 8.20 -12.01 30.66
CA VAL A 12 7.11 -12.33 31.60
C VAL A 12 7.69 -13.16 32.76
N PRO A 13 7.64 -12.68 34.02
CA PRO A 13 8.08 -13.45 35.17
C PRO A 13 7.33 -14.78 35.31
N LYS A 14 7.99 -15.80 35.89
CA LYS A 14 7.36 -17.11 36.14
C LYS A 14 6.29 -17.06 37.24
N VAL A 15 6.37 -16.06 38.11
CA VAL A 15 5.39 -15.81 39.17
C VAL A 15 4.18 -15.14 38.54
N GLN A 16 3.00 -15.73 38.71
CA GLN A 16 1.73 -15.19 38.20
C GLN A 16 1.16 -14.16 39.20
N ASP A 17 1.90 -13.07 39.38
CA ASP A 17 1.45 -11.92 40.14
C ASP A 17 0.91 -10.82 39.20
N GLU A 18 0.48 -9.71 39.79
CA GLU A 18 -0.06 -8.55 39.07
C GLU A 18 0.95 -7.98 38.06
N ILE A 19 2.26 -8.11 38.34
CA ILE A 19 3.33 -7.65 37.45
C ILE A 19 3.46 -8.55 36.23
N GLY A 20 3.36 -9.87 36.42
CA GLY A 20 3.30 -10.84 35.32
C GLY A 20 2.08 -10.62 34.41
N GLN A 21 0.91 -10.34 35.00
CA GLN A 21 -0.31 -10.04 34.26
C GLN A 21 -0.19 -8.74 33.44
N LEU A 22 0.43 -7.70 34.01
CA LEU A 22 0.69 -6.43 33.32
C LEU A 22 1.67 -6.61 32.16
N ALA A 23 2.77 -7.35 32.36
CA ALA A 23 3.75 -7.64 31.32
C ALA A 23 3.13 -8.36 30.13
N LYS A 24 2.23 -9.33 30.39
CA LYS A 24 1.47 -10.02 29.34
C LYS A 24 0.54 -9.06 28.59
N THR A 25 -0.27 -8.27 29.31
CA THR A 25 -1.17 -7.28 28.70
C THR A 25 -0.41 -6.29 27.82
N PHE A 26 0.78 -5.86 28.25
CA PHE A 26 1.63 -4.96 27.46
C PHE A 26 2.15 -5.63 26.19
N ASN A 27 2.61 -6.89 26.28
CA ASN A 27 3.03 -7.66 25.11
C ASN A 27 1.88 -7.86 24.12
N ASP A 28 0.66 -8.15 24.59
CA ASP A 28 -0.52 -8.28 23.74
C ASP A 28 -0.86 -6.95 23.02
N MET A 29 -0.71 -5.81 23.70
CA MET A 29 -0.83 -4.49 23.05
C MET A 29 0.26 -4.27 21.99
N MET A 30 1.49 -4.73 22.24
CA MET A 30 2.59 -4.63 21.27
C MET A 30 2.39 -5.53 20.06
N ASP A 31 1.87 -6.75 20.25
CA ASP A 31 1.50 -7.65 19.15
C ASP A 31 0.46 -6.99 18.25
N ARG A 32 -0.56 -6.36 18.84
CA ARG A 32 -1.58 -5.64 18.07
C ARG A 32 -0.99 -4.47 17.27
N LEU A 33 -0.12 -3.68 17.89
CA LEU A 33 0.53 -2.55 17.21
C LEU A 33 1.45 -3.02 16.07
N GLU A 34 2.28 -4.04 16.31
CA GLU A 34 3.17 -4.61 15.29
C GLU A 34 2.36 -5.13 14.10
N ASN A 35 1.27 -5.86 14.36
CA ASN A 35 0.39 -6.35 13.29
C ASN A 35 -0.24 -5.21 12.47
N SER A 36 -0.72 -4.15 13.11
CA SER A 36 -1.24 -2.97 12.39
C SER A 36 -0.16 -2.31 11.53
N PHE A 37 1.07 -2.15 12.02
CA PHE A 37 2.17 -1.60 11.23
C PHE A 37 2.55 -2.48 10.03
N LEU A 38 2.54 -3.82 10.21
CA LEU A 38 2.79 -4.75 9.12
C LEU A 38 1.71 -4.65 8.03
N GLN A 39 0.44 -4.53 8.42
CA GLN A 39 -0.67 -4.35 7.48
C GLN A 39 -0.53 -3.06 6.67
N VAL A 40 -0.25 -1.92 7.33
CA VAL A 40 -0.03 -0.63 6.64
C VAL A 40 1.15 -0.72 5.65
N ARG A 41 2.24 -1.39 6.04
CA ARG A 41 3.40 -1.57 5.17
C ARG A 41 3.08 -2.43 3.94
N GLN A 42 2.38 -3.54 4.14
CA GLN A 42 1.97 -4.42 3.05
C GLN A 42 1.03 -3.69 2.09
N PHE A 43 0.01 -3.03 2.63
CA PHE A 43 -0.91 -2.19 1.88
C PHE A 43 -0.21 -1.13 1.04
N SER A 44 0.76 -0.40 1.62
CA SER A 44 1.54 0.62 0.90
C SER A 44 2.39 0.02 -0.23
N SER A 45 2.94 -1.18 -0.02
CA SER A 45 3.68 -1.92 -1.05
C SER A 45 2.77 -2.32 -2.21
N ASP A 46 1.62 -2.93 -1.89
CA ASP A 46 0.66 -3.41 -2.88
C ASP A 46 0.09 -2.24 -3.70
N ALA A 47 -0.29 -1.15 -3.04
CA ALA A 47 -0.68 0.11 -3.68
C ALA A 47 0.38 0.61 -4.67
N SER A 48 1.64 0.62 -4.25
CA SER A 48 2.75 1.10 -5.10
C SER A 48 2.96 0.22 -6.33
N HIS A 49 2.72 -1.09 -6.22
CA HIS A 49 2.80 -2.02 -7.33
C HIS A 49 1.64 -1.84 -8.30
N GLU A 50 0.41 -1.79 -7.79
CA GLU A 50 -0.81 -1.64 -8.59
C GLU A 50 -0.84 -0.30 -9.34
N LEU A 51 -0.30 0.79 -8.77
CA LEU A 51 -0.20 2.08 -9.46
C LEU A 51 0.92 2.10 -10.52
N ARG A 52 2.03 1.36 -10.31
CA ARG A 52 3.20 1.41 -11.20
C ARG A 52 2.91 0.83 -12.57
N THR A 53 2.13 -0.25 -12.64
CA THR A 53 1.79 -0.95 -13.88
C THR A 53 1.04 -0.05 -14.88
N PRO A 54 -0.13 0.51 -14.57
CA PRO A 54 -0.87 1.37 -15.49
C PRO A 54 -0.10 2.65 -15.84
N LEU A 55 0.68 3.21 -14.91
CA LEU A 55 1.59 4.34 -15.22
C LEU A 55 2.66 3.97 -16.25
N THR A 56 3.20 2.76 -16.17
CA THR A 56 4.18 2.25 -17.15
C THR A 56 3.54 2.04 -18.51
N VAL A 57 2.32 1.50 -18.55
CA VAL A 57 1.52 1.32 -19.78
C VAL A 57 1.23 2.66 -20.43
N LEU A 58 0.68 3.62 -19.68
CA LEU A 58 0.41 4.99 -20.14
C LEU A 58 1.66 5.64 -20.74
N LYS A 59 2.80 5.53 -20.05
CA LYS A 59 4.06 6.08 -20.54
C LYS A 59 4.48 5.42 -21.85
N GLY A 60 4.46 4.09 -21.93
CA GLY A 60 4.85 3.35 -23.13
C GLY A 60 3.96 3.62 -24.33
N GLN A 61 2.63 3.71 -24.12
CA GLN A 61 1.67 4.07 -25.18
C GLN A 61 1.92 5.47 -25.72
N ASN A 62 2.18 6.43 -24.83
CA ASN A 62 2.53 7.80 -25.21
C ASN A 62 3.87 7.89 -25.95
N GLU A 63 4.91 7.21 -25.48
CA GLU A 63 6.20 7.15 -26.16
C GLU A 63 6.06 6.55 -27.57
N LEU A 64 5.26 5.48 -27.71
CA LEU A 64 5.03 4.80 -28.99
C LEU A 64 4.25 5.65 -30.00
N ILE A 65 3.19 6.34 -29.56
CA ILE A 65 2.35 7.16 -30.45
C ILE A 65 3.06 8.46 -30.86
N LEU A 66 3.96 8.98 -30.01
CA LEU A 66 4.76 10.18 -30.30
C LEU A 66 6.05 9.89 -31.08
N ALA A 67 6.47 8.63 -31.20
CA ALA A 67 7.71 8.26 -31.89
C ALA A 67 7.74 8.60 -33.39
N LYS A 68 6.57 8.79 -34.02
CA LYS A 68 6.42 9.24 -35.41
C LYS A 68 5.01 9.78 -35.64
N ASP A 69 4.82 10.54 -36.71
CA ASP A 69 3.49 10.99 -37.12
C ASP A 69 2.56 9.80 -37.39
N ARG A 70 1.37 9.88 -36.81
CA ARG A 70 0.29 8.89 -36.94
C ARG A 70 -0.94 9.53 -37.53
N ASN A 71 -1.88 8.70 -37.99
CA ASN A 71 -3.17 9.22 -38.39
C ASN A 71 -4.04 9.54 -37.15
N SER A 72 -5.04 10.40 -37.33
CA SER A 72 -5.90 10.84 -36.22
C SER A 72 -6.62 9.70 -35.50
N LYS A 73 -6.92 8.59 -36.19
CA LYS A 73 -7.60 7.43 -35.60
C LYS A 73 -6.67 6.70 -34.61
N GLU A 74 -5.40 6.49 -34.96
CA GLU A 74 -4.42 5.90 -34.05
C GLU A 74 -4.25 6.74 -32.78
N TYR A 75 -4.21 8.08 -32.90
CA TYR A 75 -4.18 8.96 -31.72
C TYR A 75 -5.44 8.83 -30.86
N GLN A 76 -6.62 8.78 -31.48
CA GLN A 76 -7.87 8.60 -30.74
C GLN A 76 -7.91 7.27 -29.99
N GLU A 77 -7.46 6.17 -30.61
CA GLU A 77 -7.39 4.85 -29.97
C GLU A 77 -6.47 4.86 -28.74
N VAL A 78 -5.28 5.47 -28.84
CA VAL A 78 -4.36 5.60 -27.70
C VAL A 78 -4.91 6.51 -26.61
N ILE A 79 -5.54 7.64 -26.97
CA ILE A 79 -6.17 8.54 -25.99
C ILE A 79 -7.31 7.82 -25.25
N SER A 80 -8.12 7.03 -25.95
CA SER A 80 -9.18 6.22 -25.34
C SER A 80 -8.60 5.16 -24.38
N SER A 81 -7.56 4.42 -24.80
CA SER A 81 -6.89 3.45 -23.93
C SER A 81 -6.24 4.12 -22.70
N ASN A 82 -5.61 5.28 -22.88
CA ASN A 82 -5.06 6.04 -21.77
C ASN A 82 -6.15 6.47 -20.77
N LEU A 83 -7.34 6.85 -21.26
CA LEU A 83 -8.45 7.24 -20.40
C LEU A 83 -8.97 6.07 -19.57
N GLU A 84 -8.99 4.85 -20.13
CA GLU A 84 -9.30 3.63 -19.37
C GLU A 84 -8.29 3.40 -18.24
N GLU A 85 -6.99 3.56 -18.51
CA GLU A 85 -5.95 3.40 -17.47
C GLU A 85 -6.01 4.48 -16.38
N ILE A 86 -6.35 5.72 -16.75
CA ILE A 86 -6.57 6.81 -15.78
C ILE A 86 -7.78 6.52 -14.89
N ASN A 87 -8.85 5.97 -15.46
CA ASN A 87 -10.04 5.58 -14.69
C ASN A 87 -9.71 4.43 -13.73
N TYR A 88 -8.93 3.44 -14.17
CA TYR A 88 -8.45 2.36 -13.33
C TYR A 88 -7.58 2.89 -12.17
N LEU A 89 -6.60 3.75 -12.46
CA LEU A 89 -5.78 4.42 -11.45
C LEU A 89 -6.62 5.19 -10.41
N SER A 90 -7.66 5.89 -10.88
CA SER A 90 -8.58 6.62 -10.00
C SER A 90 -9.35 5.68 -9.08
N LYS A 91 -9.77 4.51 -9.60
CA LYS A 91 -10.46 3.49 -8.81
C LYS A 91 -9.55 2.89 -7.74
N VAL A 92 -8.32 2.55 -8.09
CA VAL A 92 -7.31 2.07 -7.13
C VAL A 92 -7.10 3.10 -6.03
N LEU A 93 -6.92 4.38 -6.37
CA LEU A 93 -6.76 5.44 -5.37
C LEU A 93 -7.97 5.58 -4.44
N GLU A 94 -9.19 5.46 -4.96
CA GLU A 94 -10.42 5.48 -4.16
C GLU A 94 -10.49 4.29 -3.20
N ASP A 95 -10.16 3.09 -3.67
CA ASP A 95 -10.15 1.87 -2.85
C ASP A 95 -9.10 1.97 -1.74
N LEU A 96 -7.91 2.51 -2.05
CA LEU A 96 -6.87 2.80 -1.05
C LEU A 96 -7.34 3.81 -0.01
N PHE A 97 -8.03 4.87 -0.42
CA PHE A 97 -8.58 5.88 0.49
C PHE A 97 -9.65 5.28 1.41
N MET A 98 -10.52 4.42 0.88
CA MET A 98 -11.56 3.74 1.67
C MET A 98 -10.97 2.77 2.71
N LEU A 99 -9.92 2.04 2.35
CA LEU A 99 -9.21 1.16 3.29
C LEU A 99 -8.55 1.97 4.41
N SER A 100 -7.89 3.09 4.07
CA SER A 100 -7.27 3.98 5.08
C SER A 100 -8.26 4.60 6.09
N LYS A 101 -9.56 4.64 5.76
CA LYS A 101 -10.63 5.10 6.65
C LYS A 101 -11.26 3.99 7.50
N SER A 102 -11.08 2.73 7.08
CA SER A 102 -11.69 1.57 7.70
C SER A 102 -10.77 0.91 8.73
N ASP A 103 -9.47 1.21 8.67
CA ASP A 103 -8.45 0.94 9.70
C ASP A 103 -8.44 2.03 10.79
#